data_AF-A0A066YSG1-F1
#
_entry.id   AF-A0A066YSG1-F1
#
_cell.length_a   1.000
_cell.length_b   1.000
_cell.length_c   1.000
_cell.angle_alpha   90.00
_cell.angle_beta   90.00
_cell.angle_gamma   90.00
#
_symmetry.space_group_name_H-M   'P 1'
#
loop_
_entity.id
_entity.type
_entity.pdbx_description
1 polymer ?
#
loop_
_entity_poly.entity_id
_entity_poly.type
_entity_poly.pdbx_seq_one_letter_code
_entity_poly.pdbx_strand_id
1 'polypeptide(L)'
;MTRLAVAASLLALAATALPAAGATAATAATAATPQASVAAPMQVYGAWHCSDDACTWAKARDMAQFDAANHWLVDRGDGRPSVNVVVLSFVNPLRLLNGTTDAGDAAGVPVGMNQQVVDYFTAHGIRVMLSIGGITYTGDWDSALAQNGGLLGQKAAALASKLGVGIEIDYENSNSPNLTGLQAFVDAYRAAHPYDASGADPAARLTIDVAAGDRWLSGIDQYATAHWLTTANPVLDYANAMVPNKQPSASTAIANWQEHLDGKPTYSPPIPPLAPAKFTGSLYIAEGSQVRPECTNFANSVQSATGSWVQSAAPNGAGTSAGLLGFMFWAAEKPSTRGVTTAPPNGCQGGVGAGATAFSVPVPMPPLRQG
;
A
#
# COMPACT_ATOMS: atom_id res chain seq x y z
N MET A 1 -32.33 38.62 -92.97
CA MET A 1 -33.19 37.86 -93.91
C MET A 1 -33.49 36.52 -93.25
N THR A 2 -34.66 36.40 -92.60
CA THR A 2 -35.82 35.58 -93.07
C THR A 2 -35.54 34.08 -93.02
N ARG A 3 -36.40 33.17 -92.55
CA ARG A 3 -37.66 33.11 -91.78
C ARG A 3 -38.03 31.60 -91.79
N LEU A 4 -38.69 31.10 -90.75
CA LEU A 4 -39.59 29.91 -90.68
C LEU A 4 -39.04 28.52 -91.10
N ALA A 5 -39.01 27.50 -90.24
CA ALA A 5 -40.11 26.72 -89.62
C ALA A 5 -40.84 25.75 -90.58
N VAL A 6 -40.70 24.43 -90.36
CA VAL A 6 -41.78 23.41 -90.44
C VAL A 6 -41.42 22.25 -89.48
N ALA A 7 -42.43 21.78 -88.76
CA ALA A 7 -42.42 20.69 -87.78
C ALA A 7 -42.76 19.33 -88.41
N ALA A 8 -42.37 18.24 -87.75
CA ALA A 8 -43.12 16.98 -87.73
C ALA A 8 -42.79 16.17 -86.47
N SER A 9 -43.81 15.94 -85.67
CA SER A 9 -43.84 15.12 -84.45
C SER A 9 -43.89 13.62 -84.78
N LEU A 10 -43.37 12.76 -83.88
CA LEU A 10 -44.00 11.48 -83.49
C LEU A 10 -43.28 10.77 -82.32
N LEU A 11 -44.01 10.74 -81.20
CA LEU A 11 -44.13 9.75 -80.10
C LEU A 11 -42.90 9.02 -79.50
N ALA A 12 -42.59 9.44 -78.26
CA ALA A 12 -42.60 8.68 -77.00
C ALA A 12 -41.92 7.28 -76.92
N LEU A 13 -40.90 7.20 -76.07
CA LEU A 13 -40.82 6.22 -74.98
C LEU A 13 -39.97 6.83 -73.83
N ALA A 14 -40.60 7.08 -72.68
CA ALA A 14 -39.92 7.57 -71.48
C ALA A 14 -39.39 6.36 -70.68
N ALA A 15 -38.08 6.19 -70.64
CA ALA A 15 -37.40 5.32 -69.68
C ALA A 15 -36.73 6.22 -68.63
N THR A 16 -37.36 6.33 -67.47
CA THR A 16 -36.81 7.03 -66.30
C THR A 16 -35.65 6.22 -65.73
N ALA A 17 -34.43 6.72 -65.89
CA ALA A 17 -33.27 6.24 -65.15
C ALA A 17 -33.37 6.68 -63.69
N LEU A 18 -33.45 5.70 -62.77
CA LEU A 18 -33.35 5.90 -61.33
C LEU A 18 -31.94 6.35 -60.93
N PRO A 19 -31.78 7.23 -59.92
CA PRO A 19 -30.47 7.56 -59.38
C PRO A 19 -29.91 6.37 -58.59
N ALA A 20 -28.64 6.04 -58.84
CA ALA A 20 -27.87 5.10 -58.04
C ALA A 20 -27.63 5.70 -56.65
N ALA A 21 -28.37 5.23 -55.65
CA ALA A 21 -28.07 5.49 -54.24
C ALA A 21 -26.80 4.71 -53.87
N GLY A 22 -25.70 5.43 -53.65
CA GLY A 22 -24.50 4.88 -53.05
C GLY A 22 -24.79 4.44 -51.62
N ALA A 23 -24.75 3.13 -51.38
CA ALA A 23 -24.78 2.57 -50.03
C ALA A 23 -23.43 2.85 -49.35
N THR A 24 -23.34 3.95 -48.60
CA THR A 24 -22.32 4.10 -47.57
C THR A 24 -22.64 3.09 -46.46
N ALA A 25 -21.92 1.98 -46.43
CA ALA A 25 -21.94 1.05 -45.30
C ALA A 25 -21.37 1.79 -44.08
N ALA A 26 -22.26 2.30 -43.22
CA ALA A 26 -21.90 2.74 -41.88
C ALA A 26 -21.46 1.49 -41.10
N THR A 27 -20.16 1.28 -40.95
CA THR A 27 -19.62 0.38 -39.95
C THR A 27 -19.96 0.96 -38.59
N ALA A 28 -21.05 0.45 -38.00
CA ALA A 28 -21.35 0.67 -36.59
C ALA A 28 -20.14 0.15 -35.79
N ALA A 29 -19.40 1.08 -35.18
CA ALA A 29 -18.44 0.73 -34.15
C ALA A 29 -19.25 0.07 -33.03
N THR A 30 -19.13 -1.25 -32.90
CA THR A 30 -19.61 -1.96 -31.73
C THR A 30 -18.87 -1.36 -30.54
N ALA A 31 -19.58 -0.57 -29.74
CA ALA A 31 -19.10 -0.15 -28.43
C ALA A 31 -18.69 -1.41 -27.69
N ALA A 32 -17.38 -1.57 -27.48
CA ALA A 32 -16.85 -2.66 -26.68
C ALA A 32 -17.55 -2.58 -25.32
N THR A 33 -18.29 -3.64 -24.99
CA THR A 33 -18.83 -3.82 -23.64
C THR A 33 -17.62 -3.74 -22.70
N PRO A 34 -17.66 -2.95 -21.61
CA PRO A 34 -16.56 -2.92 -20.66
C PRO A 34 -16.27 -4.35 -20.25
N GLN A 35 -15.10 -4.85 -20.63
CA GLN A 35 -14.63 -6.15 -20.19
C GLN A 35 -14.59 -6.05 -18.66
N ALA A 36 -15.40 -6.86 -17.97
CA ALA A 36 -15.40 -6.88 -16.52
C ALA A 36 -13.96 -7.05 -16.06
N SER A 37 -13.40 -6.01 -15.41
CA SER A 37 -12.04 -6.08 -14.90
C SER A 37 -11.99 -7.26 -13.95
N VAL A 38 -11.20 -8.27 -14.29
CA VAL A 38 -10.96 -9.39 -13.37
C VAL A 38 -10.44 -8.80 -12.07
N ALA A 39 -11.12 -9.09 -10.96
CA ALA A 39 -10.74 -8.60 -9.64
C ALA A 39 -9.27 -8.96 -9.38
N ALA A 40 -8.44 -7.97 -9.10
CA ALA A 40 -7.04 -8.19 -8.78
C ALA A 40 -6.93 -8.98 -7.45
N PRO A 41 -6.02 -9.97 -7.38
CA PRO A 41 -5.79 -10.67 -6.12
C PRO A 41 -5.14 -9.72 -5.10
N MET A 42 -5.50 -9.85 -3.82
CA MET A 42 -4.78 -9.20 -2.73
C MET A 42 -3.39 -9.82 -2.63
N GLN A 43 -2.35 -9.01 -2.72
CA GLN A 43 -0.95 -9.43 -2.61
C GLN A 43 -0.34 -9.01 -1.28
N VAL A 44 -0.80 -7.88 -0.72
CA VAL A 44 -0.42 -7.38 0.60
C VAL A 44 -1.65 -7.41 1.51
N TYR A 45 -1.58 -8.19 2.57
CA TYR A 45 -2.61 -8.25 3.60
C TYR A 45 -1.92 -8.41 4.94
N GLY A 46 -1.68 -7.29 5.63
CA GLY A 46 -0.73 -7.23 6.73
C GLY A 46 -1.16 -6.39 7.91
N ALA A 47 -0.36 -6.42 8.97
CA ALA A 47 -0.60 -5.62 10.17
C ALA A 47 0.68 -4.94 10.66
N TRP A 48 0.55 -3.70 11.11
CA TRP A 48 1.56 -3.09 11.97
C TRP A 48 1.44 -3.67 13.38
N HIS A 49 2.57 -3.96 14.02
CA HIS A 49 2.64 -4.70 15.27
C HIS A 49 3.43 -3.95 16.33
N CYS A 50 2.80 -3.72 17.49
CA CYS A 50 3.29 -2.83 18.53
C CYS A 50 3.82 -3.53 19.79
N SER A 51 3.95 -4.84 19.83
CA SER A 51 4.31 -5.56 21.06
C SER A 51 3.30 -5.30 22.22
N ASP A 52 3.62 -5.73 23.45
CA ASP A 52 2.81 -5.57 24.68
C ASP A 52 3.16 -4.31 25.49
N ASP A 53 4.04 -3.47 24.96
CA ASP A 53 4.65 -2.32 25.62
C ASP A 53 4.48 -1.01 24.82
N ALA A 54 3.33 -0.86 24.14
CA ALA A 54 2.94 0.37 23.45
C ALA A 54 3.91 0.78 22.33
N CYS A 55 4.22 -0.16 21.43
CA CYS A 55 5.12 -0.01 20.28
C CYS A 55 6.59 0.27 20.65
N THR A 56 6.99 0.09 21.92
CA THR A 56 8.37 0.38 22.34
C THR A 56 9.33 -0.76 22.07
N TRP A 57 8.87 -2.03 22.14
CA TRP A 57 9.71 -3.21 21.94
C TRP A 57 10.97 -3.23 22.81
N ALA A 58 10.92 -2.58 23.97
CA ALA A 58 12.09 -2.33 24.82
C ALA A 58 12.53 -3.58 25.60
N LYS A 59 11.81 -4.70 25.46
CA LYS A 59 12.11 -5.96 26.12
C LYS A 59 11.98 -7.12 25.15
N ALA A 60 12.86 -8.11 25.30
CA ALA A 60 12.67 -9.40 24.67
C ALA A 60 11.35 -10.03 25.14
N ARG A 61 10.62 -10.65 24.21
CA ARG A 61 9.33 -11.29 24.50
C ARG A 61 9.55 -12.71 24.98
N ASP A 62 8.74 -13.13 25.94
CA ASP A 62 8.54 -14.56 26.18
C ASP A 62 7.71 -15.11 25.02
N MET A 63 8.27 -16.06 24.25
CA MET A 63 7.64 -16.48 23.00
C MET A 63 6.34 -17.28 23.19
N ALA A 64 6.11 -17.87 24.36
CA ALA A 64 4.83 -18.53 24.66
C ALA A 64 3.74 -17.49 24.94
N GLN A 65 4.07 -16.43 25.69
CA GLN A 65 3.16 -15.29 25.89
C GLN A 65 2.93 -14.52 24.59
N PHE A 66 3.99 -14.38 23.76
CA PHE A 66 3.90 -13.74 22.46
C PHE A 66 2.94 -14.49 21.55
N ASP A 67 3.08 -15.82 21.43
CA ASP A 67 2.14 -16.66 20.68
C ASP A 67 0.72 -16.52 21.25
N ALA A 68 0.52 -16.69 22.55
CA ALA A 68 -0.81 -16.57 23.15
C ALA A 68 -1.49 -15.22 22.86
N ALA A 69 -0.73 -14.11 22.82
CA ALA A 69 -1.25 -12.79 22.51
C ALA A 69 -1.50 -12.56 21.01
N ASN A 70 -0.75 -13.23 20.14
CA ASN A 70 -0.65 -12.94 18.71
C ASN A 70 -1.05 -14.10 17.80
N HIS A 71 -1.57 -15.20 18.37
CA HIS A 71 -1.87 -16.43 17.64
C HIS A 71 -2.81 -16.19 16.45
N TRP A 72 -3.71 -15.22 16.58
CA TRP A 72 -4.62 -14.83 15.50
C TRP A 72 -3.90 -14.39 14.22
N LEU A 73 -2.67 -13.88 14.28
CA LEU A 73 -1.89 -13.51 13.09
C LEU A 73 -1.44 -14.74 12.31
N VAL A 74 -1.03 -15.80 13.01
CA VAL A 74 -0.45 -17.03 12.42
C VAL A 74 -1.47 -18.13 12.19
N ASP A 75 -2.63 -18.08 12.87
CA ASP A 75 -3.75 -18.99 12.67
C ASP A 75 -5.09 -18.25 12.72
N ARG A 76 -5.82 -18.29 11.59
CA ARG A 76 -7.18 -17.74 11.45
C ARG A 76 -8.28 -18.72 11.86
N GLY A 77 -7.94 -19.84 12.50
CA GLY A 77 -8.85 -20.91 12.92
C GLY A 77 -8.90 -22.09 11.96
N ASP A 78 -8.07 -22.10 10.91
CA ASP A 78 -7.97 -23.18 9.91
C ASP A 78 -6.52 -23.69 9.73
N GLY A 79 -5.60 -23.30 10.62
CA GLY A 79 -4.19 -23.64 10.55
C GLY A 79 -3.39 -22.81 9.53
N ARG A 80 -3.96 -21.72 8.98
CA ARG A 80 -3.27 -20.79 8.07
C ARG A 80 -3.19 -19.38 8.68
N PRO A 81 -2.18 -18.58 8.33
CA PRO A 81 -2.12 -17.19 8.77
C PRO A 81 -3.31 -16.32 8.34
N SER A 82 -3.64 -15.36 9.21
CA SER A 82 -4.57 -14.25 8.91
C SER A 82 -3.92 -13.17 8.04
N VAL A 83 -2.60 -13.05 8.07
CA VAL A 83 -1.82 -12.05 7.33
C VAL A 83 -0.67 -12.69 6.59
N ASN A 84 -0.14 -12.01 5.56
CA ASN A 84 1.04 -12.47 4.83
C ASN A 84 2.27 -11.57 5.03
N VAL A 85 2.11 -10.44 5.73
CA VAL A 85 3.19 -9.58 6.21
C VAL A 85 2.85 -8.97 7.57
N VAL A 86 3.87 -8.80 8.41
CA VAL A 86 3.81 -7.97 9.61
C VAL A 86 4.92 -6.93 9.57
N VAL A 87 4.60 -5.72 10.01
CA VAL A 87 5.55 -4.60 10.13
C VAL A 87 5.72 -4.27 11.61
N LEU A 88 6.91 -4.48 12.17
CA LEU A 88 7.15 -4.21 13.59
C LEU A 88 7.38 -2.71 13.80
N SER A 89 6.57 -2.11 14.66
CA SER A 89 6.51 -0.68 14.93
C SER A 89 6.99 -0.40 16.37
N PHE A 90 8.06 0.34 16.64
CA PHE A 90 8.92 1.08 15.69
C PHE A 90 10.41 1.04 16.06
N VAL A 91 11.26 1.21 15.05
CA VAL A 91 12.69 1.54 15.20
C VAL A 91 12.85 3.06 15.19
N ASN A 92 13.59 3.61 16.16
CA ASN A 92 13.91 5.04 16.19
C ASN A 92 15.07 5.36 15.22
N PRO A 93 14.90 6.29 14.26
CA PRO A 93 15.91 6.58 13.23
C PRO A 93 17.21 7.16 13.81
N LEU A 94 17.13 8.03 14.81
CA LEU A 94 18.31 8.66 15.40
C LEU A 94 19.10 7.68 16.27
N ARG A 95 18.41 6.82 17.00
CA ARG A 95 19.05 5.74 17.77
C ARG A 95 19.72 4.73 16.84
N LEU A 96 19.07 4.35 15.73
CA LEU A 96 19.64 3.50 14.70
C LEU A 96 20.91 4.13 14.11
N LEU A 97 20.85 5.40 13.70
CA LEU A 97 22.01 6.14 13.19
C LEU A 97 23.18 6.09 14.18
N ASN A 98 22.92 6.41 15.45
CA ASN A 98 23.94 6.48 16.49
C ASN A 98 24.44 5.12 16.97
N GLY A 99 23.73 4.02 16.66
CA GLY A 99 24.04 2.70 17.19
C GLY A 99 23.85 2.62 18.71
N THR A 100 22.87 3.34 19.24
CA THR A 100 22.63 3.46 20.69
C THR A 100 22.46 2.09 21.36
N THR A 101 23.15 1.85 22.47
CA THR A 101 22.98 0.63 23.26
C THR A 101 22.67 0.99 24.71
N ASP A 102 21.54 0.53 25.22
CA ASP A 102 21.11 0.68 26.61
C ASP A 102 20.18 -0.48 27.02
N ALA A 103 19.33 -0.28 28.03
CA ALA A 103 18.44 -1.33 28.51
C ALA A 103 17.33 -1.71 27.52
N GLY A 104 16.94 -0.78 26.63
CA GLY A 104 15.86 -0.99 25.66
C GLY A 104 16.35 -1.27 24.24
N ASP A 105 17.58 -0.87 23.91
CA ASP A 105 18.12 -0.99 22.56
C ASP A 105 19.50 -1.66 22.52
N ALA A 106 19.75 -2.40 21.45
CA ALA A 106 21.06 -2.91 21.08
C ALA A 106 21.43 -2.40 19.67
N ALA A 107 22.52 -1.63 19.57
CA ALA A 107 22.97 -1.02 18.32
C ALA A 107 21.88 -0.18 17.59
N GLY A 108 21.02 0.48 18.37
CA GLY A 108 19.97 1.38 17.90
C GLY A 108 18.66 0.69 17.52
N VAL A 109 18.54 -0.61 17.83
CA VAL A 109 17.36 -1.43 17.55
C VAL A 109 16.73 -1.87 18.87
N PRO A 110 15.40 -1.73 19.05
CA PRO A 110 14.72 -2.25 20.24
C PRO A 110 15.01 -3.74 20.45
N VAL A 111 15.38 -4.14 21.66
CA VAL A 111 15.83 -5.53 21.95
C VAL A 111 14.73 -6.58 21.75
N GLY A 112 13.46 -6.16 21.75
CA GLY A 112 12.31 -7.01 21.41
C GLY A 112 12.19 -7.31 19.92
N MET A 113 12.72 -6.46 19.04
CA MET A 113 12.75 -6.69 17.59
C MET A 113 13.95 -7.57 17.22
N ASN A 114 13.88 -8.85 17.59
CA ASN A 114 14.98 -9.80 17.47
C ASN A 114 14.63 -11.00 16.57
N GLN A 115 15.62 -11.86 16.33
CA GLN A 115 15.49 -13.00 15.43
C GLN A 115 14.38 -13.98 15.87
N GLN A 116 14.11 -14.15 17.16
CA GLN A 116 13.07 -15.09 17.62
C GLN A 116 11.67 -14.64 17.18
N VAL A 117 11.40 -13.34 17.20
CA VAL A 117 10.13 -12.78 16.70
C VAL A 117 10.05 -12.91 15.18
N VAL A 118 11.16 -12.67 14.47
CA VAL A 118 11.21 -12.85 13.02
C VAL A 118 10.99 -14.31 12.63
N ASP A 119 11.67 -15.24 13.29
CA ASP A 119 11.55 -16.68 13.07
C ASP A 119 10.14 -17.17 13.36
N TYR A 120 9.49 -16.64 14.40
CA TYR A 120 8.09 -16.97 14.71
C TYR A 120 7.16 -16.68 13.53
N PHE A 121 7.22 -15.48 12.94
CA PHE A 121 6.35 -15.13 11.81
C PHE A 121 6.77 -15.86 10.52
N THR A 122 8.06 -15.93 10.23
CA THR A 122 8.57 -16.54 8.99
C THR A 122 8.37 -18.06 8.95
N ALA A 123 8.39 -18.75 10.09
CA ALA A 123 8.04 -20.16 10.19
C ALA A 123 6.58 -20.44 9.77
N HIS A 124 5.71 -19.43 9.82
CA HIS A 124 4.32 -19.52 9.36
C HIS A 124 4.14 -18.94 7.94
N GLY A 125 5.22 -18.61 7.23
CA GLY A 125 5.16 -18.05 5.87
C GLY A 125 4.78 -16.56 5.84
N ILE A 126 4.82 -15.87 6.97
CA ILE A 126 4.53 -14.44 7.06
C ILE A 126 5.84 -13.67 6.87
N ARG A 127 5.85 -12.69 5.95
CA ARG A 127 7.00 -11.79 5.77
C ARG A 127 7.09 -10.82 6.94
N VAL A 128 8.30 -10.42 7.31
CA VAL A 128 8.52 -9.46 8.40
C VAL A 128 9.23 -8.25 7.85
N MET A 129 8.81 -7.07 8.32
CA MET A 129 9.46 -5.80 8.07
C MET A 129 9.61 -5.03 9.37
N LEU A 130 10.51 -4.06 9.42
CA LEU A 130 10.61 -3.10 10.52
C LEU A 130 10.22 -1.72 10.00
N SER A 131 9.34 -1.03 10.71
CA SER A 131 9.02 0.37 10.43
C SER A 131 9.96 1.27 11.21
N ILE A 132 10.67 2.15 10.50
CA ILE A 132 11.52 3.19 11.09
C ILE A 132 10.68 4.46 11.19
N GLY A 133 10.39 4.88 12.43
CA GLY A 133 9.71 6.14 12.70
C GLY A 133 8.28 5.99 13.21
N GLY A 134 7.34 6.66 12.55
CA GLY A 134 6.04 7.04 13.07
C GLY A 134 6.05 8.45 13.66
N ILE A 135 4.88 9.05 13.86
CA ILE A 135 4.69 10.45 14.25
C ILE A 135 5.40 10.82 15.55
N THR A 136 5.66 9.84 16.42
CA THR A 136 6.42 10.01 17.66
C THR A 136 7.88 10.41 17.40
N TYR A 137 8.43 10.02 16.25
CA TYR A 137 9.85 10.15 15.91
C TYR A 137 10.11 11.09 14.73
N THR A 138 9.14 11.92 14.32
CA THR A 138 9.32 12.90 13.24
C THR A 138 10.58 13.76 13.45
N GLY A 139 10.80 14.26 14.67
CA GLY A 139 11.99 15.06 15.00
C GLY A 139 13.31 14.26 15.01
N ASP A 140 13.26 12.97 15.34
CA ASP A 140 14.42 12.09 15.30
C ASP A 140 14.79 11.73 13.85
N TRP A 141 13.80 11.57 12.97
CA TRP A 141 14.02 11.47 11.52
C TRP A 141 14.70 12.73 10.99
N ASP A 142 14.15 13.91 11.30
CA ASP A 142 14.75 15.18 10.88
C ASP A 142 16.21 15.29 11.30
N SER A 143 16.48 14.95 12.56
CA SER A 143 17.82 14.95 13.14
C SER A 143 18.76 13.95 12.46
N ALA A 144 18.30 12.71 12.24
CA ALA A 144 19.12 11.67 11.64
C ALA A 144 19.42 11.96 10.16
N LEU A 145 18.43 12.45 9.40
CA LEU A 145 18.61 12.83 8.00
C LEU A 145 19.53 14.04 7.84
N ALA A 146 19.42 15.04 8.73
CA ALA A 146 20.31 16.20 8.74
C ALA A 146 21.74 15.83 9.14
N GLN A 147 21.91 14.87 10.05
CA GLN A 147 23.23 14.38 10.46
C GLN A 147 23.89 13.58 9.33
N ASN A 148 23.24 12.50 8.86
CA ASN A 148 23.77 11.66 7.79
C ASN A 148 22.72 10.66 7.27
N GLY A 149 21.83 11.10 6.36
CA GLY A 149 20.83 10.23 5.73
C GLY A 149 21.44 8.98 5.06
N GLY A 150 22.59 9.12 4.39
CA GLY A 150 23.27 7.98 3.75
C GLY A 150 23.73 6.91 4.75
N LEU A 151 24.34 7.31 5.88
CA LEU A 151 24.74 6.36 6.92
C LEU A 151 23.53 5.71 7.59
N LEU A 152 22.43 6.45 7.78
CA LEU A 152 21.17 5.88 8.27
C LEU A 152 20.66 4.79 7.30
N GLY A 153 20.71 5.03 5.99
CA GLY A 153 20.33 4.05 4.96
C GLY A 153 21.20 2.81 4.98
N GLN A 154 22.51 2.96 5.13
CA GLN A 154 23.45 1.83 5.29
C GLN A 154 23.14 1.00 6.54
N LYS A 155 22.80 1.65 7.66
CA LYS A 155 22.47 0.97 8.92
C LYS A 155 21.13 0.25 8.85
N ALA A 156 20.13 0.84 8.21
CA ALA A 156 18.86 0.18 7.93
C ALA A 156 19.06 -1.04 7.03
N ALA A 157 19.88 -0.93 5.98
CA ALA A 157 20.19 -2.07 5.10
C ALA A 157 20.96 -3.18 5.82
N ALA A 158 21.92 -2.84 6.68
CA ALA A 158 22.65 -3.81 7.49
C ALA A 158 21.72 -4.52 8.49
N LEU A 159 20.77 -3.80 9.09
CA LEU A 159 19.74 -4.37 9.96
C LEU A 159 18.83 -5.32 9.20
N ALA A 160 18.34 -4.92 8.02
CA ALA A 160 17.53 -5.73 7.13
C ALA A 160 18.23 -7.06 6.79
N SER A 161 19.52 -7.02 6.41
CA SER A 161 20.32 -8.22 6.18
C SER A 161 20.50 -9.08 7.42
N LYS A 162 20.76 -8.46 8.58
CA LYS A 162 21.02 -9.16 9.83
C LYS A 162 19.83 -10.00 10.27
N LEU A 163 18.62 -9.48 10.11
CA LEU A 163 17.39 -10.13 10.55
C LEU A 163 16.65 -10.88 9.43
N GLY A 164 17.01 -10.64 8.16
CA GLY A 164 16.29 -11.20 7.01
C GLY A 164 14.89 -10.60 6.85
N VAL A 165 14.77 -9.28 6.99
CA VAL A 165 13.49 -8.53 7.01
C VAL A 165 13.52 -7.35 6.04
N GLY A 166 12.34 -6.88 5.62
CA GLY A 166 12.23 -5.62 4.88
C GLY A 166 12.23 -4.39 5.80
N ILE A 167 12.27 -3.21 5.21
CA ILE A 167 12.17 -1.93 5.93
C ILE A 167 11.00 -1.10 5.39
N GLU A 168 10.28 -0.46 6.29
CA GLU A 168 9.33 0.59 5.98
C GLU A 168 9.86 1.94 6.47
N ILE A 169 9.79 2.94 5.59
CA ILE A 169 10.03 4.34 5.93
C ILE A 169 8.72 4.92 6.46
N ASP A 170 8.68 5.25 7.75
CA ASP A 170 7.55 5.92 8.37
C ASP A 170 8.00 7.29 8.88
N TYR A 171 8.14 8.23 7.95
CA TYR A 171 8.64 9.58 8.22
C TYR A 171 7.51 10.59 8.09
N GLU A 172 6.93 11.00 9.22
CA GLU A 172 5.70 11.79 9.22
C GLU A 172 5.95 13.32 9.38
N ASN A 173 6.93 13.89 8.66
CA ASN A 173 7.12 15.35 8.61
C ASN A 173 6.28 15.98 7.49
N SER A 174 5.14 16.56 7.88
CA SER A 174 4.21 17.17 6.91
C SER A 174 4.48 18.61 6.54
N ASN A 175 5.42 19.27 7.23
CA ASN A 175 5.61 20.71 7.07
C ASN A 175 6.80 21.02 6.16
N SER A 176 7.94 20.40 6.43
CA SER A 176 9.18 20.66 5.71
C SER A 176 10.08 19.42 5.73
N PRO A 177 9.66 18.32 5.08
CA PRO A 177 10.41 17.07 5.10
C PRO A 177 11.79 17.24 4.48
N ASN A 178 12.81 16.63 5.08
CA ASN A 178 14.18 16.62 4.55
C ASN A 178 14.32 15.62 3.39
N LEU A 179 13.76 15.96 2.22
CA LEU A 179 13.73 15.09 1.05
C LEU A 179 15.13 14.78 0.48
N THR A 180 16.10 15.69 0.64
CA THR A 180 17.49 15.43 0.22
C THR A 180 18.14 14.36 1.10
N GLY A 181 17.99 14.47 2.43
CA GLY A 181 18.48 13.45 3.35
C GLY A 181 17.76 12.12 3.14
N LEU A 182 16.44 12.15 2.91
CA LEU A 182 15.66 10.94 2.66
C LEU A 182 16.06 10.25 1.35
N GLN A 183 16.31 11.01 0.28
CA GLN A 183 16.88 10.45 -0.96
C GLN A 183 18.23 9.78 -0.71
N ALA A 184 19.12 10.42 0.06
CA ALA A 184 20.41 9.82 0.42
C ALA A 184 20.25 8.52 1.23
N PHE A 185 19.24 8.44 2.12
CA PHE A 185 18.86 7.21 2.81
C PHE A 185 18.45 6.12 1.82
N VAL A 186 17.53 6.44 0.90
CA VAL A 186 17.01 5.48 -0.11
C VAL A 186 18.13 4.99 -1.02
N ASP A 187 18.98 5.88 -1.52
CA ASP A 187 20.12 5.53 -2.38
C ASP A 187 21.08 4.58 -1.66
N ALA A 188 21.42 4.89 -0.41
CA ALA A 188 22.31 4.06 0.38
C ALA A 188 21.70 2.68 0.70
N TYR A 189 20.40 2.62 0.97
CA TYR A 189 19.70 1.35 1.15
C TYR A 189 19.72 0.53 -0.13
N ARG A 190 19.38 1.13 -1.27
CA ARG A 190 19.34 0.47 -2.58
C ARG A 190 20.71 0.08 -3.11
N ALA A 191 21.77 0.75 -2.69
CA ALA A 191 23.15 0.35 -3.01
C ALA A 191 23.52 -0.99 -2.35
N ALA A 192 22.99 -1.29 -1.16
CA ALA A 192 23.17 -2.57 -0.48
C ALA A 192 22.16 -3.61 -0.97
N HIS A 193 20.89 -3.21 -1.13
CA HIS A 193 19.78 -4.06 -1.52
C HIS A 193 19.05 -3.50 -2.75
N PRO A 194 19.53 -3.83 -3.97
CA PRO A 194 18.85 -3.45 -5.21
C PRO A 194 17.39 -3.89 -5.23
N TYR A 195 16.57 -3.22 -6.05
CA TYR A 195 15.16 -3.58 -6.21
C TYR A 195 15.01 -5.05 -6.67
N ASP A 196 14.26 -5.86 -5.91
CA ASP A 196 13.95 -7.25 -6.25
C ASP A 196 12.46 -7.44 -6.57
N ALA A 197 12.13 -7.42 -7.86
CA ALA A 197 10.76 -7.64 -8.33
C ALA A 197 10.20 -9.04 -7.99
N SER A 198 11.07 -10.03 -7.75
CA SER A 198 10.63 -11.38 -7.39
C SER A 198 10.16 -11.46 -5.93
N GLY A 199 10.61 -10.53 -5.07
CA GLY A 199 10.40 -10.57 -3.64
C GLY A 199 11.05 -11.78 -2.96
N ALA A 200 12.04 -12.40 -3.59
CA ALA A 200 12.76 -13.54 -3.03
C ALA A 200 13.64 -13.08 -1.86
N ASP A 201 14.31 -11.94 -2.00
CA ASP A 201 15.10 -11.32 -0.94
C ASP A 201 14.21 -10.46 -0.01
N PRO A 202 14.00 -10.86 1.25
CA PRO A 202 13.25 -10.03 2.20
C PRO A 202 13.92 -8.67 2.45
N ALA A 203 15.25 -8.60 2.45
CA ALA A 203 15.99 -7.37 2.74
C ALA A 203 15.86 -6.34 1.61
N ALA A 204 15.55 -6.80 0.38
CA ALA A 204 15.24 -5.92 -0.74
C ALA A 204 13.86 -5.26 -0.66
N ARG A 205 12.96 -5.70 0.24
CA ARG A 205 11.66 -5.05 0.42
C ARG A 205 11.83 -3.72 1.14
N LEU A 206 11.57 -2.61 0.41
CA LEU A 206 11.58 -1.25 0.96
C LEU A 206 10.26 -0.54 0.61
N THR A 207 9.51 -0.15 1.64
CA THR A 207 8.22 0.52 1.50
C THR A 207 8.23 1.88 2.19
N ILE A 208 7.17 2.64 2.00
CA ILE A 208 6.96 3.93 2.67
C ILE A 208 5.52 3.99 3.19
N ASP A 209 5.34 4.50 4.40
CA ASP A 209 4.02 4.92 4.89
C ASP A 209 3.77 6.37 4.46
N VAL A 210 2.64 6.58 3.79
CA VAL A 210 2.20 7.89 3.30
C VAL A 210 0.88 8.26 3.97
N ALA A 211 0.45 9.52 3.83
CA ALA A 211 -0.78 9.96 4.47
C ALA A 211 -2.00 9.13 4.03
N ALA A 212 -3.07 9.15 4.83
CA ALA A 212 -4.31 8.44 4.47
C ALA A 212 -4.84 8.88 3.09
N GLY A 213 -4.64 10.16 2.75
CA GLY A 213 -4.77 10.77 1.43
C GLY A 213 -3.81 11.96 1.33
N ASP A 214 -3.59 12.47 0.11
CA ASP A 214 -2.58 13.48 -0.28
C ASP A 214 -2.65 14.88 0.38
N ARG A 215 -3.53 15.07 1.37
CA ARG A 215 -3.72 16.34 2.09
C ARG A 215 -2.73 16.53 3.24
N TRP A 216 -2.11 15.45 3.69
CA TRP A 216 -1.08 15.45 4.72
C TRP A 216 0.17 14.78 4.15
N LEU A 217 1.35 15.03 4.72
CA LEU A 217 2.64 14.55 4.17
C LEU A 217 2.87 14.89 2.68
N SER A 218 2.23 15.95 2.18
CA SER A 218 2.21 16.27 0.75
C SER A 218 3.58 16.41 0.11
N GLY A 219 4.58 16.94 0.81
CA GLY A 219 5.96 17.00 0.31
C GLY A 219 6.61 15.63 0.09
N ILE A 220 6.27 14.64 0.93
CA ILE A 220 6.71 13.25 0.79
C ILE A 220 5.92 12.57 -0.33
N ASP A 221 4.60 12.75 -0.39
CA ASP A 221 3.76 12.18 -1.45
C ASP A 221 4.19 12.68 -2.84
N GLN A 222 4.48 13.99 -2.97
CA GLN A 222 5.04 14.59 -4.18
C GLN A 222 6.30 13.86 -4.62
N TYR A 223 7.24 13.66 -3.70
CA TYR A 223 8.55 13.12 -4.02
C TYR A 223 8.50 11.61 -4.28
N ALA A 224 7.86 10.84 -3.39
CA ALA A 224 7.77 9.40 -3.48
C ALA A 224 7.03 8.97 -4.75
N THR A 225 5.91 9.61 -5.08
CA THR A 225 5.14 9.25 -6.28
C THR A 225 5.86 9.65 -7.57
N ALA A 226 6.57 10.78 -7.58
CA ALA A 226 7.32 11.22 -8.75
C ALA A 226 8.60 10.40 -9.01
N HIS A 227 9.27 9.91 -7.95
CA HIS A 227 10.63 9.39 -8.06
C HIS A 227 10.78 7.92 -7.68
N TRP A 228 9.96 7.41 -6.76
CA TRP A 228 10.22 6.12 -6.13
C TRP A 228 9.18 5.06 -6.44
N LEU A 229 7.92 5.44 -6.55
CA LEU A 229 6.79 4.54 -6.73
C LEU A 229 6.37 4.40 -8.20
N THR A 230 7.27 4.71 -9.14
CA THR A 230 7.00 4.55 -10.57
C THR A 230 6.95 3.06 -10.96
N THR A 231 6.16 2.73 -11.97
CA THR A 231 6.05 1.35 -12.49
C THR A 231 7.19 0.99 -13.45
N ALA A 232 7.80 1.99 -14.10
CA ALA A 232 8.87 1.78 -15.08
C ALA A 232 10.23 1.52 -14.42
N ASN A 233 10.55 2.28 -13.36
CA ASN A 233 11.80 2.15 -12.62
C ASN A 233 11.49 2.25 -11.11
N PRO A 234 10.90 1.21 -10.51
CA PRO A 234 10.54 1.24 -9.10
C PRO A 234 11.79 1.32 -8.22
N VAL A 235 11.81 2.29 -7.32
CA VAL A 235 12.78 2.40 -6.23
C VAL A 235 12.17 1.90 -4.93
N LEU A 236 10.87 2.08 -4.72
CA LEU A 236 10.13 1.50 -3.61
C LEU A 236 9.15 0.44 -4.11
N ASP A 237 8.89 -0.53 -3.26
CA ASP A 237 8.03 -1.66 -3.57
C ASP A 237 6.56 -1.24 -3.66
N TYR A 238 6.09 -0.55 -2.63
CA TYR A 238 4.77 0.06 -2.55
C TYR A 238 4.73 1.08 -1.42
N ALA A 239 3.68 1.91 -1.43
CA ALA A 239 3.30 2.75 -0.31
C ALA A 239 2.11 2.16 0.45
N ASN A 240 2.10 2.35 1.76
CA ASN A 240 0.93 2.11 2.59
C ASN A 240 0.24 3.45 2.84
N ALA A 241 -1.07 3.55 2.64
CA ALA A 241 -1.82 4.68 3.19
C ALA A 241 -1.93 4.46 4.69
N MET A 242 -1.43 5.34 5.53
CA MET A 242 -1.68 5.25 6.96
C MET A 242 -3.17 5.34 7.29
N VAL A 243 -3.51 4.95 8.51
CA VAL A 243 -4.86 5.20 9.04
C VAL A 243 -5.05 6.69 9.33
N PRO A 244 -6.20 7.30 8.99
CA PRO A 244 -6.52 8.65 9.44
C PRO A 244 -6.74 8.67 10.96
N ASN A 245 -6.89 9.84 11.60
CA ASN A 245 -7.05 9.94 13.07
C ASN A 245 -8.14 9.06 13.71
N LYS A 246 -9.12 8.58 12.94
CA LYS A 246 -10.14 7.61 13.38
C LYS A 246 -10.54 6.68 12.26
N GLN A 247 -11.06 5.50 12.58
CA GLN A 247 -11.63 4.59 11.59
C GLN A 247 -12.62 5.33 10.66
N PRO A 248 -12.33 5.42 9.35
CA PRO A 248 -13.22 6.09 8.41
C PRO A 248 -14.44 5.21 8.09
N SER A 249 -15.51 5.80 7.55
CA SER A 249 -16.51 5.02 6.83
C SER A 249 -15.94 4.46 5.52
N ALA A 250 -16.61 3.49 4.91
CA ALA A 250 -16.18 2.93 3.62
C ALA A 250 -16.03 4.00 2.52
N SER A 251 -16.98 4.93 2.42
CA SER A 251 -16.90 6.02 1.44
C SER A 251 -15.74 6.97 1.70
N THR A 252 -15.46 7.31 2.96
CA THR A 252 -14.33 8.17 3.33
C THR A 252 -13.00 7.45 3.12
N ALA A 253 -12.91 6.15 3.39
CA ALA A 253 -11.73 5.35 3.12
C ALA A 253 -11.40 5.36 1.62
N ILE A 254 -12.39 5.03 0.78
CA ILE A 254 -12.26 5.09 -0.69
C ILE A 254 -11.85 6.49 -1.14
N ALA A 255 -12.51 7.54 -0.63
CA ALA A 255 -12.17 8.91 -1.01
C ALA A 255 -10.72 9.27 -0.68
N ASN A 256 -10.22 8.88 0.50
CA ASN A 256 -8.83 9.11 0.89
C ASN A 256 -7.85 8.36 -0.03
N TRP A 257 -8.10 7.07 -0.30
CA TRP A 257 -7.23 6.27 -1.16
C TRP A 257 -7.28 6.70 -2.63
N GLN A 258 -8.44 7.15 -3.10
CA GLN A 258 -8.61 7.68 -4.45
C GLN A 258 -7.78 8.95 -4.68
N GLU A 259 -7.52 9.76 -3.64
CA GLU A 259 -6.64 10.92 -3.77
C GLU A 259 -5.26 10.51 -4.28
N HIS A 260 -4.65 9.46 -3.73
CA HIS A 260 -3.36 8.94 -4.18
C HIS A 260 -3.40 8.49 -5.64
N LEU A 261 -4.47 7.81 -6.04
CA LEU A 261 -4.63 7.33 -7.42
C LEU A 261 -4.81 8.47 -8.42
N ASP A 262 -5.49 9.54 -8.02
CA ASP A 262 -5.72 10.72 -8.86
C ASP A 262 -4.55 11.72 -8.82
N GLY A 263 -3.78 11.70 -7.75
CA GLY A 263 -2.84 12.74 -7.38
C GLY A 263 -3.52 14.09 -7.06
N LYS A 264 -2.70 15.13 -6.96
CA LYS A 264 -3.11 16.52 -6.75
C LYS A 264 -2.45 17.43 -7.78
N PRO A 265 -3.00 17.54 -9.00
CA PRO A 265 -2.43 18.38 -10.06
C PRO A 265 -2.44 19.89 -9.74
N THR A 266 -3.25 20.31 -8.77
CA THR A 266 -3.35 21.72 -8.34
C THR A 266 -2.33 22.11 -7.28
N TYR A 267 -1.55 21.17 -6.76
CA TYR A 267 -0.48 21.46 -5.79
C TYR A 267 0.74 22.03 -6.53
N SER A 268 1.62 22.71 -5.80
CA SER A 268 2.86 23.28 -6.35
C SER A 268 4.06 22.87 -5.50
N PRO A 269 4.87 21.89 -5.92
CA PRO A 269 4.71 21.09 -7.16
C PRO A 269 3.49 20.14 -7.10
N PRO A 270 3.00 19.65 -8.25
CA PRO A 270 1.92 18.65 -8.29
C PRO A 270 2.30 17.35 -7.59
N ILE A 271 1.33 16.68 -6.97
CA ILE A 271 1.44 15.24 -6.64
C ILE A 271 0.97 14.46 -7.88
N PRO A 272 1.82 13.67 -8.54
CA PRO A 272 1.39 12.84 -9.67
C PRO A 272 0.46 11.71 -9.21
N PRO A 273 -0.33 11.11 -10.13
CA PRO A 273 -1.06 9.88 -9.86
C PRO A 273 -0.16 8.72 -9.41
N LEU A 274 -0.61 7.93 -8.44
CA LEU A 274 0.01 6.67 -8.03
C LEU A 274 -0.67 5.48 -8.71
N ALA A 275 0.12 4.51 -9.17
CA ALA A 275 -0.42 3.28 -9.74
C ALA A 275 -1.11 2.43 -8.65
N PRO A 276 -2.32 1.88 -8.90
CA PRO A 276 -2.99 0.98 -7.94
C PRO A 276 -2.07 -0.16 -7.47
N ALA A 277 -1.29 -0.75 -8.38
CA ALA A 277 -0.32 -1.82 -8.08
C ALA A 277 0.90 -1.38 -7.23
N LYS A 278 0.96 -0.14 -6.75
CA LYS A 278 2.01 0.39 -5.88
C LYS A 278 1.47 0.89 -4.53
N PHE A 279 0.25 0.50 -4.17
CA PHE A 279 -0.45 1.10 -3.03
C PHE A 279 -1.29 0.09 -2.26
N THR A 280 -1.35 0.24 -0.94
CA THR A 280 -2.32 -0.45 -0.07
C THR A 280 -3.19 0.57 0.65
N GLY A 281 -4.42 0.17 0.98
CA GLY A 281 -5.28 0.95 1.88
C GLY A 281 -5.20 0.43 3.31
N SER A 282 -5.36 1.30 4.31
CA SER A 282 -5.29 0.87 5.71
C SER A 282 -6.48 1.20 6.57
N LEU A 283 -6.70 0.37 7.58
CA LEU A 283 -7.83 0.43 8.50
C LEU A 283 -7.39 0.09 9.92
N TYR A 284 -8.09 0.61 10.93
CA TYR A 284 -7.91 0.20 12.31
C TYR A 284 -8.54 -1.17 12.58
N ILE A 285 -7.87 -1.98 13.40
CA ILE A 285 -8.42 -3.20 14.01
C ILE A 285 -8.77 -3.01 15.48
N ALA A 286 -8.08 -2.07 16.15
CA ALA A 286 -8.35 -1.65 17.52
C ALA A 286 -8.02 -0.17 17.66
N GLU A 287 -8.92 0.62 18.25
CA GLU A 287 -8.73 2.07 18.38
C GLU A 287 -9.44 2.60 19.62
N GLY A 288 -8.70 3.33 20.48
CA GLY A 288 -9.26 3.85 21.73
C GLY A 288 -9.85 2.73 22.58
N SER A 289 -11.12 2.84 22.98
CA SER A 289 -11.83 1.81 23.74
C SER A 289 -12.59 0.78 22.87
N GLN A 290 -12.39 0.79 21.55
CA GLN A 290 -13.20 0.02 20.61
C GLN A 290 -12.36 -1.02 19.85
N VAL A 291 -12.74 -2.28 19.98
CA VAL A 291 -12.30 -3.33 19.04
C VAL A 291 -13.16 -3.19 17.79
N ARG A 292 -12.52 -3.03 16.63
CA ARG A 292 -13.22 -2.69 15.39
C ARG A 292 -13.80 -3.94 14.72
N PRO A 293 -14.85 -3.83 13.88
CA PRO A 293 -15.34 -4.95 13.07
C PRO A 293 -14.26 -5.54 12.16
N GLU A 294 -13.29 -4.74 11.72
CA GLU A 294 -12.11 -5.19 11.01
C GLU A 294 -11.35 -6.29 11.77
N CYS A 295 -11.41 -6.27 13.11
CA CYS A 295 -10.84 -7.31 13.95
C CYS A 295 -11.82 -8.46 14.19
N THR A 296 -13.09 -8.20 14.53
CA THR A 296 -13.98 -9.23 15.09
C THR A 296 -15.13 -9.68 14.20
N ASN A 297 -15.48 -8.93 13.16
CA ASN A 297 -16.64 -9.20 12.32
C ASN A 297 -16.45 -8.68 10.89
N PHE A 298 -15.85 -9.53 10.03
CA PHE A 298 -15.56 -9.19 8.63
C PHE A 298 -16.80 -8.68 7.88
N ALA A 299 -17.94 -9.35 8.00
CA ALA A 299 -19.15 -9.01 7.24
C ALA A 299 -19.67 -7.57 7.50
N ASN A 300 -19.38 -7.01 8.67
CA ASN A 300 -19.77 -5.65 9.06
C ASN A 300 -18.60 -4.66 9.06
N SER A 301 -17.47 -5.03 8.47
CA SER A 301 -16.26 -4.21 8.46
C SER A 301 -16.15 -3.32 7.21
N VAL A 302 -15.35 -2.26 7.33
CA VAL A 302 -14.98 -1.41 6.19
C VAL A 302 -14.20 -2.23 5.18
N GLN A 303 -13.31 -3.14 5.59
CA GLN A 303 -12.56 -3.99 4.66
C GLN A 303 -13.49 -4.83 3.76
N SER A 304 -14.59 -5.37 4.29
CA SER A 304 -15.58 -6.08 3.46
C SER A 304 -16.33 -5.13 2.54
N ALA A 305 -16.73 -3.96 3.05
CA ALA A 305 -17.48 -2.97 2.29
C ALA A 305 -16.67 -2.34 1.14
N THR A 306 -15.34 -2.25 1.26
CA THR A 306 -14.45 -1.66 0.26
C THR A 306 -13.68 -2.69 -0.56
N GLY A 307 -13.73 -3.98 -0.21
CA GLY A 307 -12.91 -5.02 -0.82
C GLY A 307 -13.04 -5.09 -2.35
N SER A 308 -14.25 -4.99 -2.89
CA SER A 308 -14.46 -4.98 -4.35
C SER A 308 -13.80 -3.77 -5.03
N TRP A 309 -13.85 -2.59 -4.40
CA TRP A 309 -13.16 -1.40 -4.89
C TRP A 309 -11.64 -1.58 -4.82
N VAL A 310 -11.11 -2.09 -3.70
CA VAL A 310 -9.67 -2.38 -3.55
C VAL A 310 -9.19 -3.35 -4.63
N GLN A 311 -9.99 -4.34 -5.05
CA GLN A 311 -9.61 -5.26 -6.12
C GLN A 311 -9.82 -4.72 -7.55
N SER A 312 -10.50 -3.58 -7.72
CA SER A 312 -10.89 -3.09 -9.06
C SER A 312 -10.60 -1.60 -9.33
N ALA A 313 -10.01 -0.88 -8.38
CA ALA A 313 -9.67 0.54 -8.52
C ALA A 313 -8.85 0.78 -9.79
N ALA A 314 -9.36 1.61 -10.71
CA ALA A 314 -8.73 1.84 -11.99
C ALA A 314 -7.48 2.74 -11.85
N PRO A 315 -6.42 2.51 -12.65
CA PRO A 315 -5.33 3.47 -12.75
C PRO A 315 -5.82 4.80 -13.34
N ASN A 316 -5.29 5.92 -12.87
CA ASN A 316 -5.58 7.25 -13.40
C ASN A 316 -4.28 7.94 -13.87
N GLY A 317 -3.68 7.42 -14.96
CA GLY A 317 -2.47 7.99 -15.56
C GLY A 317 -1.15 7.37 -15.09
N ALA A 318 -1.15 6.58 -14.01
CA ALA A 318 0.00 5.78 -13.58
C ALA A 318 -0.36 4.28 -13.54
N GLY A 319 0.48 3.45 -14.16
CA GLY A 319 0.23 2.02 -14.31
C GLY A 319 -0.90 1.70 -15.30
N THR A 320 -1.17 0.40 -15.44
CA THR A 320 -2.10 -0.20 -16.40
C THR A 320 -3.01 -1.25 -15.77
N SER A 321 -2.60 -1.89 -14.69
CA SER A 321 -3.41 -2.87 -13.98
C SER A 321 -4.29 -2.22 -12.89
N ALA A 322 -5.54 -2.66 -12.83
CA ALA A 322 -6.50 -2.22 -11.83
C ALA A 322 -6.27 -2.93 -10.48
N GLY A 323 -6.86 -2.38 -9.43
CA GLY A 323 -6.82 -2.87 -8.05
C GLY A 323 -5.57 -2.44 -7.31
N LEU A 324 -5.76 -2.10 -6.03
CA LEU A 324 -4.68 -1.91 -5.08
C LEU A 324 -3.96 -3.25 -4.78
N LEU A 325 -2.84 -3.19 -4.07
CA LEU A 325 -2.14 -4.39 -3.60
C LEU A 325 -2.86 -5.08 -2.43
N GLY A 326 -3.64 -4.34 -1.64
CA GLY A 326 -4.52 -4.89 -0.61
C GLY A 326 -4.61 -4.00 0.63
N PHE A 327 -4.56 -4.62 1.82
CA PHE A 327 -4.84 -3.96 3.10
C PHE A 327 -3.66 -4.04 4.09
N MET A 328 -3.49 -2.97 4.87
CA MET A 328 -2.71 -2.98 6.10
C MET A 328 -3.56 -2.58 7.31
N PHE A 329 -3.29 -3.15 8.47
CA PHE A 329 -4.12 -2.97 9.67
C PHE A 329 -3.35 -2.38 10.85
N TRP A 330 -3.89 -1.28 11.42
CA TRP A 330 -3.32 -0.61 12.60
C TRP A 330 -4.14 -0.87 13.88
N ALA A 331 -3.57 -1.33 14.98
CA ALA A 331 -2.35 -2.11 15.05
C ALA A 331 -2.61 -3.38 15.85
N ALA A 332 -1.81 -4.40 15.57
CA ALA A 332 -1.80 -5.63 16.31
C ALA A 332 -1.16 -5.45 17.69
N GLU A 333 -1.65 -6.25 18.62
CA GLU A 333 -1.33 -6.29 20.03
C GLU A 333 -1.72 -5.00 20.77
N LYS A 334 -0.76 -4.16 21.18
CA LYS A 334 -1.02 -3.03 22.06
C LYS A 334 -0.39 -1.74 21.53
N PRO A 335 -1.13 -0.92 20.76
CA PRO A 335 -0.61 0.33 20.22
C PRO A 335 -0.42 1.46 21.24
N SER A 336 -1.00 1.33 22.44
CA SER A 336 -0.97 2.38 23.45
C SER A 336 -1.06 1.81 24.86
N THR A 337 -0.58 2.58 25.83
CA THR A 337 -0.76 2.27 27.26
C THR A 337 -2.22 2.38 27.70
N ARG A 338 -3.08 2.99 26.86
CA ARG A 338 -4.51 3.15 27.07
C ARG A 338 -5.29 2.59 25.88
N GLY A 339 -6.45 2.02 26.15
CA GLY A 339 -7.35 1.50 25.13
C GLY A 339 -7.37 -0.03 25.08
N VAL A 340 -8.05 -0.55 24.07
CA VAL A 340 -8.16 -1.99 23.82
C VAL A 340 -6.96 -2.51 23.04
N THR A 341 -6.69 -3.80 23.19
CA THR A 341 -5.65 -4.54 22.48
C THR A 341 -6.30 -5.60 21.58
N THR A 342 -5.52 -6.21 20.70
CA THR A 342 -5.93 -7.43 19.96
C THR A 342 -5.50 -8.72 20.67
N ALA A 343 -4.87 -8.62 21.84
CA ALA A 343 -4.58 -9.79 22.66
C ALA A 343 -5.90 -10.40 23.18
N PRO A 344 -5.95 -11.70 23.53
CA PRO A 344 -7.16 -12.32 24.04
C PRO A 344 -7.83 -11.51 25.17
N PRO A 345 -9.17 -11.38 25.15
CA PRO A 345 -10.11 -12.09 24.28
C PRO A 345 -10.37 -11.44 22.91
N ASN A 346 -9.64 -10.38 22.54
CA ASN A 346 -9.94 -9.53 21.38
C ASN A 346 -9.21 -9.96 20.08
N GLY A 347 -8.90 -11.24 19.92
CA GLY A 347 -8.19 -11.74 18.73
C GLY A 347 -8.95 -11.44 17.44
N CYS A 348 -8.22 -11.21 16.35
CA CYS A 348 -8.81 -10.73 15.09
C CYS A 348 -9.15 -11.83 14.07
N GLN A 349 -9.35 -13.08 14.50
CA GLN A 349 -9.70 -14.19 13.60
C GLN A 349 -11.03 -13.95 12.87
N GLY A 350 -12.03 -13.37 13.55
CA GLY A 350 -13.37 -13.14 12.99
C GLY A 350 -13.48 -11.97 11.99
N GLY A 351 -12.47 -11.10 11.93
CA GLY A 351 -12.39 -9.94 11.04
C GLY A 351 -11.26 -10.08 10.04
N VAL A 352 -10.01 -9.93 10.49
CA VAL A 352 -8.83 -10.04 9.60
C VAL A 352 -8.67 -11.47 9.09
N GLY A 353 -8.80 -12.48 9.95
CA GLY A 353 -8.72 -13.89 9.53
C GLY A 353 -9.82 -14.28 8.54
N ALA A 354 -11.07 -13.92 8.84
CA ALA A 354 -12.20 -14.14 7.93
C ALA A 354 -12.05 -13.37 6.61
N GLY A 355 -11.54 -12.14 6.65
CA GLY A 355 -11.22 -11.34 5.47
C GLY A 355 -10.13 -11.98 4.61
N ALA A 356 -9.07 -12.51 5.22
CA ALA A 356 -8.04 -13.25 4.51
C ALA A 356 -8.60 -14.47 3.76
N THR A 357 -9.63 -15.12 4.30
CA THR A 357 -10.34 -16.22 3.61
C THR A 357 -11.23 -15.70 2.49
N ALA A 358 -12.04 -14.66 2.76
CA ALA A 358 -12.93 -14.07 1.77
C ALA A 358 -12.18 -13.53 0.54
N PHE A 359 -11.01 -12.91 0.74
CA PHE A 359 -10.16 -12.40 -0.33
C PHE A 359 -9.17 -13.41 -0.90
N SER A 360 -9.19 -14.67 -0.42
CA SER A 360 -8.26 -15.72 -0.84
C SER A 360 -6.79 -15.28 -0.76
N VAL A 361 -6.43 -14.63 0.35
CA VAL A 361 -5.09 -14.05 0.53
C VAL A 361 -4.01 -15.13 0.40
N PRO A 362 -3.03 -14.93 -0.50
CA PRO A 362 -1.90 -15.83 -0.66
C PRO A 362 -0.94 -15.71 0.54
N VAL A 363 -0.55 -16.86 1.05
CA VAL A 363 0.48 -17.03 2.08
C VAL A 363 1.41 -18.15 1.59
N PRO A 364 2.73 -17.88 1.41
CA PRO A 364 3.41 -16.61 1.66
C PRO A 364 3.01 -15.49 0.68
N MET A 365 3.40 -14.26 1.01
CA MET A 365 3.23 -13.09 0.11
C MET A 365 3.87 -13.38 -1.27
N PRO A 366 3.12 -13.20 -2.37
CA PRO A 366 3.61 -13.43 -3.73
C PRO A 366 4.50 -12.28 -4.22
N PRO A 367 5.21 -12.45 -5.36
CA PRO A 367 5.78 -11.31 -6.08
C PRO A 367 4.69 -10.26 -6.34
N LEU A 368 5.01 -8.98 -6.17
CA LEU A 368 4.05 -7.89 -6.35
C LEU A 368 3.83 -7.58 -7.83
N ARG A 369 2.60 -7.19 -8.18
CA ARG A 369 2.33 -6.61 -9.50
C ARG A 369 3.12 -5.31 -9.63
N GLN A 370 3.69 -5.07 -10.80
CA GLN A 370 4.60 -3.93 -11.02
C GLN A 370 3.95 -2.77 -11.77
N GLY A 371 2.80 -2.98 -12.41
CA GLY A 371 2.11 -1.96 -13.19
C GLY A 371 0.91 -2.52 -13.91
#